data_AF-A0A0F4J6N9-F1
#
_entry.id   AF-A0A0F4J6N9-F1
#
_cell.length_a   1.000
_cell.length_b   1.000
_cell.length_c   1.000
_cell.angle_alpha   90.00
_cell.angle_beta   90.00
_cell.angle_gamma   90.00
#
_symmetry.space_group_name_H-M   'P 1'
#
loop_
_entity.id
_entity.type
_entity.pdbx_description
1 polymer ?
#
loop_
_entity_poly.entity_id
_entity_poly.type
_entity_poly.pdbx_seq_one_letter_code
_entity_poly.pdbx_strand_id
1 'polypeptide(L)'
;LGQPVLRYLADLGPQAAGHADAVRPLLTCPGQWSRVGAAEAWWRITGDAPPAVEALLPELAPLARRSATPLVLRTVRVLGAIGGPAAAALPVLHEVTSSPRRYGGIPADEELLRAARTATSAIEGT
;
A
#
# COMPACT_ATOMS: atom_id res chain seq x y z
N LEU A 1 9.94 4.96 -15.28
CA LEU A 1 10.35 3.62 -14.80
C LEU A 1 9.12 2.71 -14.83
N GLY A 2 9.27 1.45 -15.27
CA GLY A 2 8.17 0.48 -15.30
C GLY A 2 8.00 -0.28 -13.97
N GLN A 3 6.85 -0.94 -13.79
CA GLN A 3 6.49 -1.68 -12.57
C GLN A 3 7.53 -2.73 -12.10
N PRO A 4 8.18 -3.52 -12.97
CA PRO A 4 9.21 -4.47 -12.54
C PRO A 4 10.40 -3.80 -11.88
N VAL A 5 10.82 -2.63 -12.39
CA VAL A 5 11.98 -1.89 -11.88
C VAL A 5 11.71 -1.33 -10.49
N LEU A 6 10.52 -0.78 -10.26
CA LEU A 6 10.14 -0.24 -8.95
C LEU A 6 10.14 -1.31 -7.85
N ARG A 7 9.70 -2.54 -8.17
CA ARG A 7 9.79 -3.66 -7.23
C ARG A 7 11.24 -3.96 -6.86
N TYR A 8 12.15 -4.03 -7.82
CA TYR A 8 13.57 -4.30 -7.53
C TYR A 8 14.22 -3.18 -6.70
N LEU A 9 13.87 -1.92 -6.97
CA LEU A 9 14.33 -0.80 -6.16
C LEU A 9 13.81 -0.89 -4.72
N ALA A 10 12.55 -1.27 -4.53
CA ALA A 10 12.01 -1.56 -3.21
C ALA A 10 12.79 -2.70 -2.54
N ASP A 11 13.05 -3.80 -3.26
CA ASP A 11 13.78 -4.97 -2.75
C ASP A 11 15.17 -4.61 -2.22
N LEU A 12 15.92 -3.79 -2.96
CA LEU A 12 17.24 -3.28 -2.58
C LEU A 12 17.20 -2.34 -1.36
N GLY A 13 16.06 -1.67 -1.12
CA GLY A 13 15.89 -0.75 0.00
C GLY A 13 16.97 0.35 0.00
N PRO A 14 17.66 0.61 1.13
CA PRO A 14 18.65 1.69 1.22
C PRO A 14 19.81 1.60 0.21
N GLN A 15 20.12 0.40 -0.31
CA GLN A 15 21.15 0.24 -1.35
C GLN A 15 20.78 0.93 -2.67
N ALA A 16 19.50 1.20 -2.89
CA ALA A 16 18.99 1.95 -4.04
C ALA A 16 18.83 3.46 -3.76
N ALA A 17 19.47 4.02 -2.72
CA ALA A 17 19.40 5.44 -2.37
C ALA A 17 19.73 6.38 -3.56
N GLY A 18 20.66 6.00 -4.44
CA GLY A 18 21.00 6.75 -5.65
C GLY A 18 19.85 6.90 -6.67
N HIS A 19 18.72 6.20 -6.47
CA HIS A 19 17.54 6.29 -7.30
C HIS A 19 16.36 7.04 -6.64
N ALA A 20 16.51 7.54 -5.41
CA ALA A 20 15.43 8.20 -4.69
C ALA A 20 14.84 9.39 -5.48
N ASP A 21 15.69 10.24 -6.06
CA ASP A 21 15.27 11.40 -6.86
C ASP A 21 14.48 11.00 -8.11
N ALA A 22 14.82 9.85 -8.72
CA ALA A 22 14.09 9.32 -9.87
C ALA A 22 12.73 8.68 -9.48
N VAL A 23 12.61 8.19 -8.24
CA VAL A 23 11.37 7.60 -7.71
C VAL A 23 10.40 8.67 -7.22
N ARG A 24 10.90 9.77 -6.61
CA ARG A 24 10.08 10.87 -6.07
C ARG A 24 8.95 11.35 -7.01
N PRO A 25 9.20 11.71 -8.29
CA PRO A 25 8.14 12.19 -9.17
C PRO A 25 7.11 11.11 -9.54
N LEU A 26 7.42 9.83 -9.34
CA LEU A 26 6.52 8.73 -9.65
C LEU A 26 5.43 8.52 -8.58
N LEU A 27 5.58 9.13 -7.40
CA LEU A 27 4.54 9.14 -6.36
C LEU A 27 3.24 9.78 -6.85
N THR A 28 3.33 10.71 -7.81
CA THR A 28 2.18 11.45 -8.36
C THR A 28 1.89 11.14 -9.83
N CYS A 29 2.58 10.14 -10.42
CA CYS A 29 2.43 9.86 -11.85
C CYS A 29 1.03 9.31 -12.22
N PRO A 30 0.58 9.51 -13.47
CA PRO A 30 -0.64 8.87 -13.95
C PRO A 30 -0.39 7.37 -14.14
N GLY A 31 -0.97 6.56 -13.25
CA GLY A 31 -0.88 5.10 -13.30
C GLY A 31 -0.83 4.48 -11.91
N GLN A 32 -1.94 3.89 -11.48
CA GLN A 32 -2.11 3.37 -10.12
C GLN A 32 -1.04 2.36 -9.72
N TRP A 33 -0.72 1.40 -10.61
CA TRP A 33 0.33 0.41 -10.37
C TRP A 33 1.72 1.03 -10.22
N SER A 34 2.03 2.05 -11.03
CA SER A 34 3.30 2.76 -10.96
C SER A 34 3.40 3.57 -9.68
N ARG A 35 2.32 4.23 -9.24
CA ARG A 35 2.28 4.96 -7.97
C ARG A 35 2.45 4.04 -6.77
N VAL A 36 1.73 2.91 -6.70
CA VAL A 36 1.87 1.96 -5.59
C VAL A 36 3.30 1.40 -5.53
N GLY A 37 3.87 1.01 -6.67
CA GLY A 37 5.25 0.55 -6.72
C GLY A 37 6.26 1.64 -6.34
N ALA A 38 6.02 2.90 -6.74
CA ALA A 38 6.88 4.02 -6.40
C ALA A 38 6.80 4.38 -4.92
N ALA A 39 5.62 4.32 -4.31
CA ALA A 39 5.42 4.55 -2.88
C ALA A 39 6.15 3.49 -2.05
N GLU A 40 6.00 2.22 -2.40
CA GLU A 40 6.72 1.12 -1.75
C GLU A 40 8.23 1.27 -1.89
N ALA A 41 8.73 1.57 -3.10
CA ALA A 41 10.14 1.79 -3.36
C ALA A 41 10.68 3.01 -2.60
N TRP A 42 9.97 4.14 -2.64
CA TRP A 42 10.34 5.35 -1.92
C TRP A 42 10.54 5.06 -0.44
N TRP A 43 9.53 4.50 0.23
CA TRP A 43 9.60 4.18 1.66
C TRP A 43 10.72 3.18 1.98
N ARG A 44 10.90 2.13 1.18
CA ARG A 44 11.97 1.14 1.38
C ARG A 44 13.37 1.73 1.21
N ILE A 45 13.53 2.69 0.30
CA ILE A 45 14.81 3.35 0.01
C ILE A 45 15.15 4.38 1.09
N THR A 46 14.19 5.24 1.44
CA THR A 46 14.46 6.46 2.23
C THR A 46 14.05 6.33 3.69
N GLY A 47 13.16 5.40 4.03
CA GLY A 47 12.48 5.37 5.32
C GLY A 47 11.42 6.47 5.50
N ASP A 48 11.26 7.38 4.54
CA ASP A 48 10.33 8.50 4.61
C ASP A 48 8.91 8.03 4.24
N ALA A 49 8.15 7.65 5.28
CA ALA A 49 6.82 7.09 5.15
C ALA A 49 5.73 8.09 4.69
N PRO A 50 5.67 9.35 5.17
CA PRO A 50 4.56 10.25 4.85
C PRO A 50 4.25 10.41 3.34
N PRO A 51 5.23 10.64 2.44
CA PRO A 51 4.93 10.77 1.01
C PRO A 51 4.46 9.45 0.38
N ALA A 52 4.95 8.31 0.87
CA ALA A 52 4.51 7.00 0.41
C ALA A 52 3.06 6.74 0.84
N VAL A 53 2.71 7.03 2.09
CA VAL A 53 1.35 6.89 2.61
C VAL A 53 0.38 7.77 1.83
N GLU A 54 0.73 9.04 1.60
CA GLU A 54 -0.09 9.98 0.82
C GLU A 54 -0.39 9.45 -0.59
N ALA A 55 0.60 8.86 -1.26
CA ALA A 55 0.43 8.26 -2.59
C ALA A 55 -0.41 6.97 -2.58
N LEU A 56 -0.43 6.23 -1.47
CA LEU A 56 -1.15 4.95 -1.33
C LEU A 56 -2.62 5.10 -0.96
N LEU A 57 -2.98 6.11 -0.16
CA LEU A 57 -4.35 6.30 0.35
C LEU A 57 -5.43 6.35 -0.76
N PRO A 58 -5.24 7.07 -1.88
CA PRO A 58 -6.24 7.10 -2.96
C PRO A 58 -6.52 5.73 -3.58
N GLU A 59 -5.57 4.80 -3.51
CA GLU A 59 -5.68 3.47 -4.11
C GLU A 59 -6.59 2.53 -3.31
N LEU A 60 -7.01 2.94 -2.10
CA LEU A 60 -8.03 2.25 -1.30
C LEU A 60 -9.46 2.58 -1.73
N ALA A 61 -9.68 3.57 -2.60
CA ALA A 61 -11.01 4.01 -3.04
C ALA A 61 -11.95 2.88 -3.52
N PRO A 62 -11.50 1.82 -4.21
CA PRO A 62 -12.37 0.72 -4.61
C PRO A 62 -13.05 -0.02 -3.45
N LEU A 63 -12.48 0.02 -2.23
CA LEU A 63 -13.09 -0.60 -1.05
C LEU A 63 -14.44 0.04 -0.68
N ALA A 64 -14.63 1.33 -0.96
CA ALA A 64 -15.92 2.01 -0.74
C ALA A 64 -17.04 1.38 -1.61
N ARG A 65 -16.67 0.79 -2.75
CA ARG A 65 -17.59 0.08 -3.66
C ARG A 65 -17.54 -1.43 -3.48
N ARG A 66 -16.96 -1.91 -2.37
CA ARG A 66 -16.80 -3.33 -2.04
C ARG A 66 -16.07 -4.11 -3.14
N SER A 67 -14.97 -3.54 -3.65
CA SER A 67 -14.16 -4.15 -4.71
C SER A 67 -12.73 -4.40 -4.22
N ALA A 68 -12.40 -5.67 -4.03
CA ALA A 68 -11.07 -6.17 -3.75
C ALA A 68 -10.34 -6.46 -5.06
N THR A 69 -9.50 -5.53 -5.50
CA THR A 69 -8.61 -5.74 -6.65
C THR A 69 -7.22 -6.20 -6.20
N PRO A 70 -6.42 -6.83 -7.08
CA PRO A 70 -5.03 -7.15 -6.75
C PRO A 70 -4.20 -5.94 -6.35
N LEU A 71 -4.49 -4.77 -6.92
CA LEU A 71 -3.85 -3.52 -6.55
C LEU A 71 -4.21 -3.11 -5.11
N VAL A 72 -5.49 -3.11 -4.75
CA VAL A 72 -5.96 -2.78 -3.40
C VAL A 72 -5.29 -3.69 -2.37
N LEU A 73 -5.25 -4.99 -2.64
CA LEU A 73 -4.59 -5.95 -1.77
C LEU A 73 -3.10 -5.64 -1.59
N ARG A 74 -2.39 -5.26 -2.66
CA ARG A 74 -0.99 -4.81 -2.57
C ARG A 74 -0.89 -3.53 -1.73
N THR A 75 -1.73 -2.54 -1.96
CA THR A 75 -1.77 -1.28 -1.21
C THR A 75 -1.94 -1.54 0.30
N VAL A 76 -2.88 -2.40 0.69
CA VAL A 76 -3.11 -2.78 2.10
C VAL A 76 -1.86 -3.42 2.71
N ARG A 77 -1.18 -4.31 1.97
CA ARG A 77 0.07 -4.94 2.44
C ARG A 77 1.19 -3.93 2.66
N VAL A 78 1.37 -3.00 1.72
CA VAL A 78 2.41 -1.96 1.84
C VAL A 78 2.11 -1.02 3.01
N LEU A 79 0.86 -0.59 3.19
CA LEU A 79 0.46 0.23 4.35
C LEU A 79 0.69 -0.50 5.68
N GLY A 80 0.38 -1.80 5.74
CA GLY A 80 0.68 -2.62 6.92
C GLY A 80 2.18 -2.76 7.18
N ALA A 81 2.99 -2.88 6.14
CA ALA A 81 4.45 -2.92 6.27
C ALA A 81 5.05 -1.58 6.76
N ILE A 82 4.46 -0.45 6.36
CA ILE A 82 4.82 0.88 6.86
C ILE A 82 4.54 1.01 8.36
N GLY A 83 3.46 0.42 8.86
CA GLY A 83 3.10 0.43 10.29
C GLY A 83 2.52 1.78 10.74
N GLY A 84 2.83 2.20 11.97
CA GLY A 84 2.25 3.38 12.63
C GLY A 84 2.06 4.65 11.77
N PRO A 85 3.03 5.06 10.92
CA PRO A 85 2.85 6.21 10.03
C PRO A 85 1.67 6.10 9.04
N ALA A 86 1.16 4.89 8.78
CA ALA A 86 0.00 4.63 7.93
C ALA A 86 -1.36 4.71 8.68
N ALA A 87 -1.40 5.30 9.88
CA ALA A 87 -2.62 5.45 10.70
C ALA A 87 -3.83 6.04 9.95
N ALA A 88 -3.60 6.89 8.94
CA ALA A 88 -4.66 7.44 8.09
C ALA A 88 -5.47 6.37 7.33
N ALA A 89 -4.96 5.15 7.16
CA ALA A 89 -5.66 4.04 6.54
C ALA A 89 -6.61 3.29 7.49
N LEU A 90 -6.47 3.46 8.82
CA LEU A 90 -7.21 2.68 9.82
C LEU A 90 -8.73 2.72 9.64
N PRO A 91 -9.40 3.87 9.36
CA PRO A 91 -10.85 3.89 9.21
C PRO A 91 -11.35 2.94 8.11
N VAL A 92 -10.65 2.89 6.98
CA VAL A 92 -10.97 1.98 5.86
C VAL A 92 -10.66 0.53 6.22
N LEU A 93 -9.54 0.27 6.89
CA LEU A 93 -9.16 -1.09 7.28
C LEU A 93 -10.12 -1.67 8.32
N HIS A 94 -10.54 -0.86 9.31
CA HIS A 94 -11.54 -1.25 10.30
C HIS A 94 -12.88 -1.59 9.66
N GLU A 95 -13.36 -0.79 8.71
CA GLU A 95 -14.57 -1.10 7.93
C GLU A 95 -14.44 -2.45 7.21
N VAL A 96 -13.30 -2.74 6.58
CA VAL A 96 -13.07 -4.06 5.96
C VAL A 96 -13.11 -5.19 6.99
N THR A 97 -12.46 -5.02 8.14
CA THR A 97 -12.37 -6.09 9.15
C THR A 97 -13.66 -6.34 9.94
N SER A 98 -14.56 -5.37 10.00
CA SER A 98 -15.82 -5.43 10.75
C SER A 98 -17.03 -5.71 9.88
N SER A 99 -16.93 -5.52 8.56
CA SER A 99 -18.06 -5.74 7.66
C SER A 99 -18.37 -7.23 7.50
N PRO A 100 -19.64 -7.65 7.63
CA PRO A 100 -20.06 -9.00 7.27
C PRO A 100 -20.19 -9.21 5.75
N ARG A 101 -19.98 -8.16 4.94
CA ARG A 101 -20.15 -8.18 3.48
C ARG A 101 -18.84 -8.46 2.78
N ARG A 102 -18.91 -9.22 1.69
CA ARG A 102 -17.76 -9.57 0.86
C ARG A 102 -17.36 -8.45 -0.08
N TYR A 103 -16.06 -8.35 -0.36
CA TYR A 103 -15.45 -7.42 -1.31
C TYR A 103 -15.08 -8.08 -2.64
N GLY A 104 -15.38 -9.37 -2.81
CA GLY A 104 -15.09 -10.14 -4.01
C GLY A 104 -15.54 -11.60 -3.88
N GLY A 105 -15.01 -12.47 -4.73
CA GLY A 105 -15.17 -13.92 -4.56
C GLY A 105 -14.50 -14.40 -3.26
N ILE A 106 -14.94 -15.56 -2.75
CA ILE A 106 -14.49 -16.10 -1.44
C ILE A 106 -12.96 -16.04 -1.26
N PRO A 107 -12.12 -16.50 -2.20
CA PRO A 107 -10.67 -16.48 -1.99
C PRO A 107 -10.09 -15.07 -1.87
N ALA A 108 -10.56 -14.14 -2.71
CA ALA A 108 -10.09 -12.76 -2.71
C ALA A 108 -10.55 -11.99 -1.45
N ASP A 109 -11.75 -12.29 -0.96
CA ASP A 109 -12.31 -11.72 0.25
C ASP A 109 -11.54 -12.16 1.50
N GLU A 110 -11.27 -13.47 1.64
CA GLU A 110 -10.47 -14.01 2.74
C GLU A 110 -9.03 -13.47 2.73
N GLU A 111 -8.44 -13.33 1.53
CA GLU A 111 -7.10 -12.77 1.38
C GLU A 111 -7.06 -11.28 1.78
N LEU A 112 -8.05 -10.49 1.35
CA LEU A 112 -8.18 -9.10 1.75
C LEU A 112 -8.40 -8.99 3.27
N LEU A 113 -9.29 -9.79 3.85
CA LEU A 113 -9.58 -9.75 5.29
C LEU A 113 -8.34 -10.08 6.11
N ARG A 114 -7.58 -11.10 5.71
CA ARG A 114 -6.30 -11.45 6.34
C ARG A 114 -5.31 -10.30 6.26
N ALA A 115 -5.12 -9.72 5.07
CA ALA A 115 -4.21 -8.61 4.87
C ALA A 115 -4.62 -7.35 5.67
N ALA A 116 -5.92 -7.04 5.72
CA ALA A 116 -6.44 -5.91 6.46
C ALA A 116 -6.22 -6.08 7.97
N ARG A 117 -6.47 -7.27 8.53
CA ARG A 117 -6.19 -7.55 9.96
C ARG A 117 -4.71 -7.40 10.29
N THR A 118 -3.83 -7.98 9.47
CA THR A 118 -2.38 -7.84 9.65
C THR A 118 -1.96 -6.37 9.59
N ALA A 119 -2.48 -5.61 8.63
CA ALA A 119 -2.17 -4.19 8.49
C ALA A 119 -2.68 -3.37 9.69
N THR A 120 -3.93 -3.58 10.13
CA THR A 120 -4.49 -2.91 11.31
C THR A 120 -3.63 -3.16 12.54
N SER A 121 -3.27 -4.43 12.84
CA SER A 121 -2.43 -4.74 13.99
C SER A 121 -1.04 -4.11 13.91
N ALA A 122 -0.42 -4.07 12.72
CA ALA A 122 0.90 -3.47 12.54
C ALA A 122 0.87 -1.93 12.66
N ILE A 123 -0.22 -1.29 12.26
CA ILE A 123 -0.39 0.16 12.36
C ILE A 123 -0.70 0.58 13.80
N GLU A 124 -1.48 -0.21 14.53
CA GLU A 124 -1.85 0.06 15.93
C GLU A 124 -0.76 -0.32 16.95
N GLY A 125 0.03 -1.36 16.65
CA GLY A 125 1.03 -1.93 17.56
C GLY A 125 2.38 -1.20 17.63
N THR A 126 2.38 0.14 17.61
CA THR A 126 3.60 0.93 17.90
C THR A 126 3.82 1.06 19.42
#